data_AF-A0A7J4HJ93-F1
#
_entry.id   AF-A0A7J4HJ93-F1
#
_cell.length_a   1.000
_cell.length_b   1.000
_cell.length_c   1.000
_cell.angle_alpha   90.00
_cell.angle_beta   90.00
_cell.angle_gamma   90.00
#
_symmetry.space_group_name_H-M   'P 1'
#
loop_
_entity.id
_entity.type
_entity.pdbx_description
1 polymer ?
#
loop_
_entity_poly.entity_id
_entity_poly.type
_entity_poly.pdbx_seq_one_letter_code
_entity_poly.pdbx_strand_id
1 'polypeptide(L)'
;MGGWALAMNSRVKDKAYSVNLIGAGGIASWALHGLVRPARRFAQATGSSLTIRVYDSDQVDEGNVHHQNFRPSDVGKAKVDALCGELAEFQGEEIALVACEWDV
;
A
#
# COMPACT_ATOMS: atom_id res chain seq x y z
N MET A 1 6.57 -13.98 -48.51
CA MET A 1 5.49 -13.28 -47.78
C MET A 1 5.65 -13.65 -46.32
N GLY A 2 6.50 -12.94 -45.56
CA GLY A 2 6.04 -11.98 -44.55
C GLY A 2 5.28 -12.71 -43.44
N GLY A 3 5.87 -13.18 -42.35
CA GLY A 3 6.89 -12.55 -41.52
C GLY A 3 6.20 -11.95 -40.29
N TRP A 4 6.36 -12.62 -39.14
CA TRP A 4 6.00 -12.18 -37.78
C TRP A 4 4.50 -12.15 -37.46
N ALA A 5 3.94 -13.34 -37.19
CA ALA A 5 2.94 -13.42 -36.13
C ALA A 5 3.65 -12.98 -34.85
N LEU A 6 3.34 -11.77 -34.35
CA LEU A 6 3.69 -11.37 -33.00
C LEU A 6 3.25 -12.51 -32.09
N ALA A 7 4.22 -13.23 -31.52
CA ALA A 7 3.96 -14.04 -30.35
C ALA A 7 3.42 -13.06 -29.30
N MET A 8 2.09 -13.02 -29.16
CA MET A 8 1.44 -12.44 -28.00
C MET A 8 2.00 -13.23 -26.84
N ASN A 9 3.03 -12.66 -26.23
CA ASN A 9 3.75 -13.21 -25.11
C ASN A 9 2.69 -13.52 -24.05
N SER A 10 2.31 -14.79 -23.95
CA SER A 10 1.45 -15.31 -22.89
C SER A 10 2.28 -15.24 -21.61
N ARG A 11 2.47 -14.02 -21.11
CA ARG A 11 2.95 -13.82 -19.76
C ARG A 11 1.89 -14.43 -18.88
N VAL A 12 2.18 -15.64 -18.40
CA VAL A 12 1.53 -16.23 -17.24
C VAL A 12 1.48 -15.12 -16.19
N LYS A 13 0.26 -14.70 -15.86
CA LYS A 13 -0.09 -13.58 -14.97
C LYS A 13 -1.26 -14.09 -14.13
N ASP A 14 -1.37 -13.91 -12.82
CA ASP A 14 -0.69 -13.00 -11.90
C ASP A 14 -0.60 -13.70 -10.53
N LYS A 15 0.61 -13.86 -9.97
CA LYS A 15 0.70 -14.26 -8.55
C LYS A 15 0.13 -13.11 -7.74
N ALA A 16 -0.89 -13.40 -6.92
CA ALA A 16 -1.46 -12.43 -6.01
C ALA A 16 -0.81 -12.59 -4.63
N TYR A 17 -0.26 -11.50 -4.11
CA TYR A 17 0.32 -11.45 -2.78
C TYR A 17 -0.56 -10.59 -1.87
N SER A 18 -0.50 -10.87 -0.57
CA SER A 18 -1.13 -10.03 0.45
C SER A 18 -0.15 -9.73 1.57
N VAL A 19 -0.18 -8.49 2.04
CA VAL A 19 0.52 -8.04 3.24
C VAL A 19 -0.52 -7.42 4.16
N ASN A 20 -0.57 -7.88 5.41
CA ASN A 20 -1.42 -7.31 6.44
C ASN A 20 -0.52 -6.60 7.45
N LEU A 21 -0.69 -5.29 7.59
CA LEU A 21 -0.09 -4.47 8.63
C LEU A 21 -1.12 -4.30 9.74
N ILE A 22 -0.84 -4.88 10.91
CA ILE A 22 -1.70 -4.77 12.08
C ILE A 22 -1.14 -3.65 12.96
N GLY A 23 -1.95 -2.61 13.15
CA GLY A 23 -1.55 -1.30 13.64
C GLY A 23 -1.14 -0.35 12.49
N ALA A 24 -1.49 0.92 12.64
CA ALA A 24 -1.11 2.04 11.80
C ALA A 24 -0.26 3.07 12.56
N GLY A 25 -0.10 2.91 13.89
CA GLY A 25 0.78 3.75 14.70
C GLY A 25 2.25 3.30 14.73
N GLY A 26 3.07 4.10 15.43
CA GLY A 26 4.48 3.80 15.72
C GLY A 26 5.26 3.32 14.49
N ILE A 27 5.87 2.14 14.60
CA ILE A 27 6.69 1.53 13.53
C ILE A 27 5.88 1.27 12.26
N ALA A 28 4.61 0.89 12.37
CA ALA A 28 3.81 0.52 11.22
C ALA A 28 3.61 1.70 10.25
N SER A 29 3.44 2.92 10.79
CA SER A 29 3.35 4.15 9.98
C SER A 29 4.58 4.35 9.08
N TRP A 30 5.78 4.15 9.62
CA TRP A 30 7.03 4.23 8.87
C TRP A 30 7.24 3.05 7.94
N ALA A 31 6.92 1.83 8.38
CA ALA A 31 7.06 0.62 7.58
C ALA A 31 6.19 0.69 6.32
N LEU A 32 4.96 1.19 6.43
CA LEU A 32 4.06 1.36 5.29
C LEU A 32 4.66 2.31 4.23
N HIS A 33 5.19 3.47 4.64
CA HIS A 33 5.85 4.40 3.71
C HIS A 33 7.11 3.79 3.08
N GLY A 34 7.87 3.01 3.84
CA GLY A 34 9.01 2.25 3.34
C GLY A 34 8.62 1.11 2.40
N LEU A 35 7.39 0.58 2.50
CA LEU A 35 6.93 -0.61 1.78
C LEU A 35 6.30 -0.28 0.44
N VAL A 36 5.42 0.73 0.35
CA VAL A 36 4.55 0.94 -0.83
C VAL A 36 5.33 1.05 -2.13
N ARG A 37 6.39 1.87 -2.16
CA ARG A 37 7.17 2.10 -3.39
C ARG A 37 7.98 0.87 -3.81
N PRO A 38 8.78 0.22 -2.93
CA PRO A 38 9.46 -1.03 -3.27
C PRO A 38 8.52 -2.15 -3.66
N ALA A 39 7.38 -2.28 -2.97
CA ALA A 39 6.35 -3.26 -3.27
C ALA A 39 5.85 -3.12 -4.71
N ARG A 40 5.67 -1.88 -5.20
CA ARG A 40 5.16 -1.64 -6.55
C ARG A 40 6.19 -2.04 -7.57
N ARG A 41 7.45 -1.69 -7.31
CA ARG A 41 8.58 -2.09 -8.15
C ARG A 41 8.70 -3.61 -8.22
N PHE A 42 8.53 -4.31 -7.11
CA PHE A 42 8.50 -5.77 -7.05
C PHE A 42 7.36 -6.33 -7.91
N ALA A 43 6.14 -5.81 -7.76
CA ALA A 43 4.98 -6.25 -8.51
C ALA A 43 5.17 -6.07 -10.02
N GLN A 44 5.70 -4.93 -10.44
CA GLN A 44 6.08 -4.65 -11.83
C GLN A 44 7.13 -5.62 -12.39
N ALA A 45 8.19 -5.86 -11.62
CA ALA A 45 9.31 -6.69 -12.07
C ALA A 45 8.92 -8.17 -12.22
N THR A 46 7.95 -8.62 -11.43
CA THR A 46 7.51 -10.02 -11.39
C THR A 46 6.23 -10.27 -12.19
N GLY A 47 5.52 -9.22 -12.60
CA GLY A 47 4.18 -9.35 -13.17
C GLY A 47 3.19 -9.93 -12.16
N SER A 48 3.28 -9.51 -10.90
CA SER A 48 2.37 -9.90 -9.82
C SER A 48 1.48 -8.73 -9.40
N SER A 49 0.46 -9.04 -8.60
CA SER A 49 -0.38 -8.04 -7.92
C SER A 49 -0.21 -8.17 -6.41
N LEU A 50 -0.34 -7.05 -5.70
CA LEU A 50 -0.19 -6.99 -4.25
C LEU A 50 -1.37 -6.25 -3.61
N THR A 51 -1.97 -6.84 -2.58
CA THR A 51 -2.88 -6.11 -1.68
C THR A 51 -2.19 -5.85 -0.36
N ILE A 52 -2.08 -4.58 0.04
CA ILE A 52 -1.59 -4.17 1.35
C ILE A 52 -2.80 -3.70 2.15
N ARG A 53 -3.12 -4.40 3.24
CA ARG A 53 -4.19 -4.04 4.17
C ARG A 53 -3.59 -3.48 5.45
N VAL A 54 -4.09 -2.33 5.90
CA VAL A 54 -3.63 -1.67 7.11
C VAL A 54 -4.80 -1.59 8.06
N TYR A 55 -4.65 -2.18 9.25
CA TYR A 55 -5.69 -2.31 10.27
C TYR A 55 -5.33 -1.44 11.47
N ASP A 56 -6.22 -0.53 11.85
CA ASP A 56 -6.13 0.24 13.10
C ASP A 56 -7.48 0.94 13.31
N SER A 57 -8.08 0.79 14.49
CA SER A 57 -9.34 1.46 14.84
C SER A 57 -9.14 2.88 15.39
N ASP A 58 -7.91 3.32 15.65
CA ASP A 58 -7.64 4.62 16.23
C ASP A 58 -7.72 5.78 15.21
N GLN A 59 -7.93 6.98 15.75
CA GLN A 59 -7.75 8.25 15.06
C GLN A 59 -6.38 8.86 15.36
N VAL A 60 -5.92 9.74 14.48
CA VAL A 60 -4.70 10.53 14.69
C VAL A 60 -4.94 11.57 15.77
N ASP A 61 -4.14 11.52 16.83
CA ASP A 61 -4.06 12.57 17.85
C ASP A 61 -2.84 13.50 17.64
N GLU A 62 -2.85 14.67 18.29
CA GLU A 62 -1.74 15.64 18.20
C GLU A 62 -0.40 15.06 18.64
N GLY A 63 -0.39 14.19 19.66
CA GLY A 63 0.81 13.55 20.18
C GLY A 63 1.42 12.53 19.21
N ASN A 64 0.62 11.93 18.32
CA ASN A 64 1.08 10.97 17.32
C ASN A 64 2.01 11.61 16.28
N VAL A 65 1.73 12.86 15.89
CA VAL A 65 2.45 13.57 14.82
C VAL A 65 3.96 13.67 15.07
N HIS A 66 4.39 13.62 16.34
CA HIS A 66 5.81 13.75 16.69
C HIS A 66 6.66 12.50 16.45
N HIS A 67 6.04 11.31 16.39
CA HIS A 67 6.79 10.04 16.39
C HIS A 67 6.21 8.99 15.44
N GLN A 68 5.04 9.27 14.86
CA GLN A 68 4.35 8.46 13.88
C GLN A 68 4.25 9.28 12.59
N ASN A 69 4.20 8.62 11.45
CA ASN A 69 4.30 9.27 10.14
C ASN A 69 2.98 9.92 9.68
N PHE A 70 2.42 10.78 10.52
CA PHE A 70 1.23 11.59 10.23
C PHE A 70 1.61 13.05 10.03
N ARG A 71 0.80 13.79 9.28
CA ARG A 71 0.93 15.24 9.14
C ARG A 71 0.05 15.93 10.19
N PRO A 72 0.36 17.18 10.59
CA PRO A 72 -0.54 17.96 11.43
C PRO A 72 -1.97 18.08 10.87
N SER A 73 -2.12 18.07 9.55
CA SER A 73 -3.41 18.11 8.86
C SER A 73 -4.22 16.81 8.95
N ASP A 74 -3.66 15.75 9.52
CA ASP A 74 -4.32 14.45 9.65
C ASP A 74 -4.97 14.23 11.01
N VAL A 75 -4.72 15.12 11.98
CA VAL A 75 -5.35 15.06 13.30
C VAL A 75 -6.88 14.99 13.17
N GLY A 76 -7.48 14.01 13.85
CA GLY A 76 -8.92 13.72 13.79
C GLY A 76 -9.36 12.80 12.64
N LYS A 77 -8.47 12.40 11.72
CA LYS A 77 -8.76 11.34 10.73
C LYS A 77 -8.50 9.97 11.33
N ALA A 78 -9.12 8.93 10.77
CA ALA A 78 -8.68 7.56 11.02
C ALA A 78 -7.21 7.40 10.60
N LYS A 79 -6.40 6.72 11.44
CA LYS A 79 -4.96 6.55 11.16
C LYS A 79 -4.73 5.84 9.83
N VAL A 80 -5.51 4.81 9.55
CA VAL A 80 -5.42 4.04 8.30
C VAL A 80 -5.74 4.91 7.08
N ASP A 81 -6.72 5.80 7.16
CA ASP A 81 -7.10 6.69 6.06
C ASP A 81 -6.05 7.77 5.82
N ALA A 82 -5.49 8.34 6.88
CA ALA A 82 -4.43 9.33 6.77
C ALA A 82 -3.22 8.76 5.99
N LEU A 83 -2.73 7.57 6.38
CA LEU A 83 -1.57 6.97 5.72
C LEU A 83 -1.90 6.42 4.34
N CYS A 84 -2.99 5.66 4.18
CA CYS A 84 -3.35 5.09 2.89
C CYS A 84 -3.72 6.17 1.88
N GLY A 85 -4.43 7.21 2.31
CA GLY A 85 -4.79 8.35 1.47
C GLY A 85 -3.58 9.12 0.95
N GLU A 86 -2.58 9.35 1.81
CA GLU A 86 -1.30 9.95 1.38
C GLU A 86 -0.58 9.08 0.34
N LEU A 87 -0.57 7.76 0.53
CA LEU A 87 0.19 6.84 -0.31
C LEU A 87 -0.54 6.37 -1.57
N ALA A 88 -1.82 6.73 -1.72
CA ALA A 88 -2.67 6.28 -2.81
C ALA A 88 -2.10 6.63 -4.20
N GLU A 89 -1.44 7.80 -4.33
CA GLU A 89 -0.81 8.24 -5.58
C GLU A 89 0.29 7.28 -6.07
N PHE A 90 0.87 6.48 -5.18
CA PHE A 90 1.94 5.54 -5.51
C PHE A 90 1.44 4.16 -5.95
N GLN A 91 0.15 3.85 -5.84
CA GLN A 91 -0.41 2.51 -6.07
C GLN A 91 -0.23 1.98 -7.50
N GLY A 92 -0.51 2.80 -8.52
CA GLY A 92 -0.63 2.31 -9.89
C GLY A 92 -1.70 1.22 -10.05
N GLU A 93 -1.53 0.32 -11.01
CA GLU A 93 -2.39 -0.85 -11.21
C GLU A 93 -1.89 -2.07 -10.41
N GLU A 94 -0.67 -2.00 -9.89
CA GLU A 94 0.03 -3.16 -9.34
C GLU A 94 -0.24 -3.39 -7.84
N ILE A 95 -0.60 -2.33 -7.10
CA ILE A 95 -0.92 -2.40 -5.67
C ILE A 95 -2.32 -1.90 -5.37
N ALA A 96 -3.05 -2.65 -4.56
CA ALA A 96 -4.21 -2.17 -3.81
C ALA A 96 -3.81 -1.85 -2.35
N LEU A 97 -3.91 -0.58 -1.94
CA LEU A 97 -3.89 -0.17 -0.54
C LEU A 97 -5.32 -0.18 0.00
N VAL A 98 -5.53 -0.86 1.12
CA VAL A 98 -6.84 -0.97 1.75
C VAL A 98 -6.72 -0.54 3.20
N ALA A 99 -7.39 0.57 3.53
CA ALA A 99 -7.59 1.02 4.89
C ALA A 99 -8.70 0.18 5.56
N CYS A 100 -8.42 -0.33 6.75
CA CYS A 100 -9.33 -1.12 7.57
C CYS A 100 -9.45 -0.45 8.95
N GLU A 101 -10.50 0.33 9.16
CA GLU A 101 -10.77 1.06 10.42
C GLU A 101 -11.30 0.15 11.56
N TRP A 102 -10.79 -1.08 11.65
CA TRP A 102 -11.17 -2.06 12.68
C TRP A 102 -9.97 -2.95 13.04
N ASP A 103 -9.99 -3.47 14.26
CA ASP A 103 -8.96 -4.37 14.77
C ASP A 103 -9.23 -5.83 14.38
N VAL A 104 -8.17 -6.65 14.33
CA VAL A 104 -8.20 -8.08 13.96
C VAL A 104 -7.71 -9.00 15.06
#